data_AF-A0A1U7LXF2-F1
#
_entry.id   AF-A0A1U7LXF2-F1
#
_cell.length_a   1.000
_cell.length_b   1.000
_cell.length_c   1.000
_cell.angle_alpha   90.00
_cell.angle_beta   90.00
_cell.angle_gamma   90.00
#
_symmetry.space_group_name_H-M   'P 1'
#
loop_
_entity.id
_entity.type
_entity.pdbx_description
1 polymer ?
#
loop_
_entity_poly.entity_id
_entity_poly.type
_entity_poly.pdbx_seq_one_letter_code
_entity_poly.pdbx_strand_id
1 'polypeptide(L)'
;MQKEIWNEYTDQEDREEIKKTLNTFNRVIDDLLILNDEDYICNILQASPTVKKKYNTFIRKYGDLADLSTEFEIMRNILFGGNLDWEEVSKTL
;
A
#
# COMPACT_ATOMS: atom_id res chain seq x y z
N MET A 1 -5.77 -18.74 -20.69
CA MET A 1 -6.68 -18.97 -19.56
C MET A 1 -5.94 -18.50 -18.31
N GLN A 2 -6.19 -17.27 -17.87
CA GLN A 2 -5.65 -16.77 -16.60
C GLN A 2 -6.31 -17.56 -15.47
N LYS A 3 -5.51 -18.19 -14.62
CA LYS A 3 -6.01 -18.86 -13.42
C LYS A 3 -6.27 -17.79 -12.38
N GLU A 4 -7.54 -17.60 -12.04
CA GLU A 4 -7.94 -16.80 -10.88
C GLU A 4 -7.31 -17.40 -9.62
N ILE A 5 -6.69 -16.56 -8.80
CA ILE A 5 -6.16 -16.90 -7.47
C ILE A 5 -7.32 -17.32 -6.55
N TRP A 6 -8.54 -16.89 -6.87
CA TRP A 6 -9.78 -17.33 -6.24
C TRP A 6 -10.48 -18.27 -7.21
N ASN A 7 -10.05 -19.52 -7.25
CA ASN A 7 -10.75 -20.56 -8.01
C ASN A 7 -11.35 -21.59 -7.06
N GLU A 8 -12.05 -22.58 -7.61
CA GLU A 8 -12.75 -23.63 -6.86
C GLU A 8 -11.86 -24.44 -5.89
N TYR A 9 -10.53 -24.30 -5.99
CA TYR A 9 -9.55 -24.99 -5.15
C TYR A 9 -8.94 -24.12 -4.04
N THR A 10 -9.25 -22.82 -3.99
CA THR A 10 -8.76 -21.92 -2.92
C THR A 10 -9.65 -22.07 -1.70
N ASP A 11 -9.14 -22.69 -0.65
CA ASP A 11 -9.89 -22.87 0.60
C ASP A 11 -10.06 -21.56 1.37
N GLN A 12 -10.87 -21.59 2.44
CA GLN A 12 -11.21 -20.38 3.20
C GLN A 12 -9.99 -19.76 3.89
N GLU A 13 -9.02 -20.57 4.32
CA GLU A 13 -7.81 -20.06 4.99
C GLU A 13 -6.92 -19.33 3.99
N ASP A 14 -6.72 -19.92 2.80
CA ASP A 14 -6.00 -19.28 1.70
C ASP A 14 -6.66 -17.96 1.28
N ARG A 15 -8.00 -17.92 1.18
CA ARG A 15 -8.75 -16.69 0.85
C ARG A 15 -8.50 -15.57 1.86
N GLU A 16 -8.50 -15.87 3.15
CA GLU A 16 -8.25 -14.87 4.19
C GLU A 16 -6.81 -14.36 4.16
N GLU A 17 -5.82 -15.23 3.93
CA GLU A 17 -4.42 -14.79 3.79
C GLU A 17 -4.19 -13.97 2.50
N ILE A 18 -4.91 -14.29 1.41
CA ILE A 18 -4.92 -13.46 0.19
C ILE A 18 -5.48 -12.06 0.48
N LYS A 19 -6.63 -11.96 1.16
CA LYS A 19 -7.22 -10.66 1.56
C LYS A 19 -6.28 -9.85 2.44
N LYS A 20 -5.68 -10.50 3.44
CA LYS A 20 -4.71 -9.88 4.35
C LYS A 20 -3.48 -9.36 3.61
N THR A 21 -3.00 -10.11 2.61
CA THR A 21 -1.89 -9.68 1.76
C THR A 21 -2.28 -8.47 0.91
N LEU A 22 -3.45 -8.50 0.26
CA LEU A 22 -3.97 -7.36 -0.50
C LEU A 22 -4.14 -6.10 0.37
N ASN A 23 -4.73 -6.26 1.56
CA ASN A 23 -4.88 -5.17 2.53
C ASN A 23 -3.54 -4.62 3.00
N THR A 24 -2.52 -5.48 3.12
CA THR A 24 -1.16 -5.03 3.45
C THR A 24 -0.61 -4.14 2.34
N PHE A 25 -0.79 -4.51 1.07
CA PHE A 25 -0.39 -3.65 -0.06
C PHE A 25 -1.12 -2.32 -0.04
N ASN A 26 -2.44 -2.32 0.09
CA ASN A 26 -3.24 -1.09 0.12
C ASN A 26 -2.79 -0.16 1.25
N ARG A 27 -2.60 -0.69 2.46
CA ARG A 27 -2.08 0.09 3.59
C ARG A 27 -0.71 0.68 3.32
N VAL A 28 0.23 -0.10 2.77
CA VAL A 28 1.57 0.42 2.47
C VAL A 28 1.52 1.54 1.43
N ILE A 29 0.71 1.38 0.38
CA ILE A 29 0.51 2.40 -0.66
C ILE A 29 -0.02 3.70 -0.05
N ASP A 30 -1.08 3.61 0.77
CA ASP A 30 -1.71 4.77 1.41
C ASP A 30 -0.78 5.42 2.45
N ASP A 31 -0.17 4.62 3.33
CA ASP A 31 0.71 5.11 4.40
C ASP A 31 1.94 5.81 3.81
N LEU A 32 2.52 5.32 2.71
CA LEU A 32 3.62 5.99 2.02
C LEU A 32 3.23 7.35 1.45
N LEU A 33 2.03 7.49 0.89
CA LEU A 33 1.53 8.77 0.38
C LEU A 33 1.30 9.77 1.52
N ILE A 34 0.73 9.31 2.64
CA ILE A 34 0.55 10.13 3.83
C ILE A 34 1.93 10.60 4.34
N LEU A 35 2.89 9.68 4.46
CA LEU A 35 4.26 9.98 4.92
C LEU A 35 5.03 10.89 3.96
N ASN A 36 4.64 10.96 2.68
CA ASN A 36 5.26 11.87 1.73
C ASN A 36 4.87 13.34 1.96
N ASP A 37 3.70 13.61 2.53
CA ASP A 37 3.24 14.96 2.84
C ASP A 37 3.93 15.50 4.10
N GLU A 38 5.20 15.88 3.93
CA GLU A 38 6.08 16.32 5.01
C GLU A 38 5.55 17.54 5.75
N ASP A 39 4.89 18.46 5.03
CA ASP A 39 4.31 19.66 5.61
C ASP A 39 3.08 19.34 6.44
N TYR A 40 2.16 18.53 5.92
CA TYR A 40 0.97 18.09 6.64
C TYR A 40 1.33 17.37 7.94
N ILE A 41 2.22 16.38 7.89
CA ILE A 41 2.63 15.60 9.06
C ILE A 41 3.32 16.47 10.11
N CYS A 42 4.29 17.28 9.68
CA CYS A 42 5.02 18.14 10.62
C CYS A 42 4.08 19.15 11.29
N ASN A 43 3.07 19.63 10.57
CA ASN A 43 2.08 20.56 11.12
C ASN A 43 1.15 19.88 12.14
N ILE A 44 0.61 18.69 11.83
CA ILE A 44 -0.27 17.96 12.76
C ILE A 44 0.45 17.57 14.04
N LEU A 45 1.70 17.13 13.92
CA LEU A 45 2.51 16.73 15.07
C LEU A 45 3.12 17.94 15.82
N GLN A 46 2.83 19.17 15.38
CA GLN A 46 3.40 20.40 15.95
C GLN A 46 4.93 20.32 16.07
N ALA A 47 5.56 19.77 15.02
CA ALA A 47 6.98 19.48 15.02
C ALA A 47 7.81 20.77 15.09
N SER A 48 8.87 20.74 15.91
CA SER A 48 9.83 21.86 15.95
C SER A 48 10.55 22.03 14.60
N PRO A 49 11.07 23.23 14.28
CA PRO A 49 11.82 23.46 13.04
C PRO A 49 12.99 22.48 12.85
N THR A 50 13.64 22.07 13.95
CA THR A 50 14.72 21.09 13.93
C THR A 50 14.23 19.69 13.53
N VAL A 51 13.05 19.28 14.00
CA VAL A 51 12.44 17.98 13.66
C VAL A 51 12.02 17.98 12.19
N LYS A 52 11.32 19.05 11.74
CA LYS A 52 10.91 19.21 10.35
C LYS A 52 12.12 19.10 9.40
N LYS A 53 13.20 19.83 9.69
CA LYS A 53 14.43 19.74 8.87
C LYS A 53 15.00 18.32 8.81
N LYS A 54 15.02 17.60 9.93
CA LYS A 54 15.50 16.20 9.98
C LYS A 54 14.62 15.27 9.16
N TYR A 55 13.30 15.43 9.26
CA TYR A 55 12.32 14.63 8.52
C TYR A 55 12.44 14.85 7.01
N ASN A 56 12.43 16.11 6.56
CA ASN A 56 12.60 16.44 5.13
C ASN A 56 13.95 15.94 4.58
N THR A 57 15.01 16.00 5.40
CA THR A 57 16.33 15.43 5.01
C THR A 57 16.28 13.91 4.90
N PHE A 58 15.54 13.24 5.79
CA PHE A 58 15.39 11.80 5.79
C PHE A 58 14.62 11.32 4.56
N ILE A 59 13.46 11.91 4.25
CA ILE A 59 12.66 11.57 3.06
C ILE A 59 13.54 11.70 1.81
N ARG A 60 14.18 12.85 1.61
CA ARG A 60 15.06 13.08 0.46
C ARG A 60 16.23 12.11 0.32
N LYS A 61 16.68 11.49 1.42
CA LYS A 61 17.76 10.49 1.40
C LYS A 61 17.30 9.16 0.78
N TYR A 62 16.04 8.78 1.01
CA TYR A 62 15.52 7.47 0.59
C TYR A 62 14.65 7.53 -0.66
N GLY A 63 14.40 8.74 -1.19
CA GLY A 63 13.65 8.97 -2.44
C GLY A 63 12.28 9.59 -2.17
N ASP A 64 11.54 9.86 -3.24
CA ASP A 64 10.15 10.29 -3.14
C ASP A 64 9.30 9.09 -2.65
N LEU A 65 8.63 9.24 -1.51
CA LEU A 65 7.81 8.15 -0.97
C LEU A 65 6.57 7.91 -1.86
N ALA A 66 6.14 8.89 -2.64
CA ALA A 66 5.10 8.70 -3.64
C ALA A 66 5.57 7.82 -4.82
N ASP A 67 6.83 7.95 -5.24
CA ASP A 67 7.41 7.05 -6.24
C ASP A 67 7.46 5.62 -5.69
N LEU A 68 7.89 5.45 -4.42
CA LEU A 68 7.89 4.13 -3.78
C LEU A 68 6.47 3.56 -3.67
N SER A 69 5.48 4.39 -3.32
CA SER A 69 4.06 3.99 -3.30
C SER A 69 3.61 3.46 -4.67
N THR A 70 4.02 4.12 -5.75
CA THR A 70 3.73 3.69 -7.13
C THR A 70 4.34 2.33 -7.45
N GLU A 71 5.57 2.06 -7.01
CA GLU A 71 6.20 0.74 -7.20
C GLU A 71 5.44 -0.37 -6.44
N PHE A 72 4.95 -0.08 -5.23
CA PHE A 72 4.09 -1.02 -4.49
C PHE A 72 2.74 -1.25 -5.17
N GLU A 73 2.15 -0.23 -5.79
CA GLU A 73 0.95 -0.38 -6.60
C GLU A 73 1.19 -1.27 -7.83
N ILE A 74 2.32 -1.09 -8.52
CA ILE A 74 2.71 -1.95 -9.65
C ILE A 74 2.87 -3.40 -9.17
N MET A 75 3.57 -3.64 -8.05
CA MET A 75 3.71 -4.97 -7.46
C MET A 75 2.35 -5.60 -7.12
N ARG A 76 1.45 -4.84 -6.48
CA ARG A 76 0.08 -5.28 -6.19
C ARG A 76 -0.65 -5.67 -7.48
N ASN A 77 -0.56 -4.85 -8.52
CA ASN A 77 -1.26 -5.08 -9.79
C ASN A 77 -0.69 -6.30 -10.54
N ILE A 78 0.62 -6.56 -10.48
CA ILE A 78 1.24 -7.77 -11.05
C ILE A 78 0.67 -9.03 -10.38
N LEU A 79 0.52 -9.00 -9.05
CA LEU A 79 0.06 -10.15 -8.28
C LEU A 79 -1.46 -10.36 -8.39
N PHE A 80 -2.25 -9.28 -8.32
CA PHE A 80 -3.70 -9.34 -8.13
C PHE A 80 -4.53 -8.83 -9.33
N GLY A 81 -3.98 -7.95 -10.16
CA GLY A 81 -4.73 -7.14 -11.13
C GLY A 81 -5.53 -7.94 -12.16
N GLY A 82 -5.02 -9.10 -12.61
CA GLY A 82 -5.72 -10.00 -13.53
C GLY A 82 -6.16 -11.32 -12.90
N ASN A 83 -6.00 -11.47 -11.58
CA ASN A 83 -6.07 -12.76 -10.91
C ASN A 83 -7.08 -12.81 -9.76
N LEU A 84 -7.66 -11.69 -9.35
CA LEU A 84 -8.73 -11.65 -8.34
C LEU A 84 -10.10 -11.46 -8.98
N ASP A 85 -11.10 -12.15 -8.43
CA ASP A 85 -12.49 -11.74 -8.60
C ASP A 85 -12.74 -10.48 -7.77
N TRP A 86 -12.61 -9.32 -8.42
CA TRP A 86 -12.81 -8.02 -7.79
C TRP A 86 -14.25 -7.79 -7.32
N GLU A 87 -15.24 -8.47 -7.91
CA GLU A 87 -16.63 -8.39 -7.48
C GLU A 87 -16.83 -9.11 -6.14
N GLU A 88 -16.17 -10.24 -5.93
CA GLU A 88 -16.20 -10.97 -4.66
C GLU A 88 -15.39 -10.22 -3.58
N VAL A 89 -14.20 -9.73 -3.93
CA VAL A 89 -13.33 -8.98 -3.00
C VAL A 89 -14.01 -7.73 -2.49
N SER A 90 -14.64 -6.92 -3.36
CA SER A 90 -15.32 -5.68 -2.98
C SER A 90 -16.51 -5.85 -2.04
N LYS A 91 -17.12 -7.03 -1.98
CA LYS A 91 -18.21 -7.34 -1.03
C LYS A 91 -17.71 -7.59 0.39
N THR A 92 -16.40 -7.80 0.55
CA THR A 92 -15.77 -8.23 1.81
C THR A 92 -14.73 -7.25 2.37
N LEU A 93 -14.34 -6.24 1.58
CA LEU A 93 -13.58 -5.07 2.02
C LEU A 93 -14.54 -3.99 2.50
#